data_AF-A0A2T3KJ13-F1
#
_entry.id   AF-A0A2T3KJ13-F1
#
_cell.length_a   1.000
_cell.length_b   1.000
_cell.length_c   1.000
_cell.angle_alpha   90.00
_cell.angle_beta   90.00
_cell.angle_gamma   90.00
#
_symmetry.space_group_name_H-M   'P 1'
#
loop_
_entity.id
_entity.type
_entity.pdbx_description
1 polymer ?
#
loop_
_entity_poly.entity_id
_entity_poly.type
_entity_poly.pdbx_seq_one_letter_code
_entity_poly.pdbx_strand_id
1 'polypeptide(L)'
;MSIETVRLSEKAKGQLVTVKKKTKIDNWNVLCRWALMLSLKEESIPPHEDIITNSNVEMTWKVFGGEFSDIYLAVLRQRIKKDFGKINEDELNYHFKLHLHRGISYLLSKSKSIDTLIKLSF
;
A
#
# COMPACT_ATOMS: atom_id res chain seq x y z
N MET A 1 -14.65 4.17 -11.50
CA MET A 1 -13.61 5.20 -11.31
C MET A 1 -12.26 4.49 -11.17
N SER A 2 -11.11 5.12 -11.41
CA SER A 2 -9.80 4.48 -11.23
C SER A 2 -8.92 5.30 -10.31
N ILE A 3 -7.97 4.64 -9.65
CA ILE A 3 -6.87 5.33 -8.96
C ILE A 3 -5.92 5.82 -10.05
N GLU A 4 -5.70 7.13 -10.12
CA GLU A 4 -4.78 7.72 -11.11
C GLU A 4 -3.38 7.93 -10.52
N THR A 5 -3.33 8.37 -9.26
CA THR A 5 -2.11 8.80 -8.59
C THR A 5 -2.02 8.21 -7.20
N VAL A 6 -0.83 7.73 -6.85
CA VAL A 6 -0.48 7.28 -5.50
C VAL A 6 0.39 8.36 -4.85
N ARG A 7 -0.10 8.95 -3.75
CA ARG A 7 0.63 9.90 -2.90
C ARG A 7 0.77 9.37 -1.48
N LEU A 8 1.90 9.65 -0.85
CA LEU A 8 2.17 9.27 0.53
C LEU A 8 2.09 10.48 1.48
N SER A 9 1.86 10.22 2.77
CA SER A 9 2.14 11.18 3.83
C SER A 9 3.63 11.29 4.12
N GLU A 10 4.09 12.40 4.70
CA GLU A 10 5.49 12.54 5.14
C GLU A 10 5.88 11.47 6.19
N LYS A 11 4.93 11.09 7.06
CA LYS A 11 5.11 9.96 7.99
C LYS A 11 5.40 8.66 7.22
N ALA A 12 4.56 8.29 6.26
CA ALA A 12 4.72 7.08 5.47
C ALA A 12 6.03 7.07 4.67
N LYS A 13 6.42 8.21 4.09
CA LYS A 13 7.73 8.38 3.45
C LYS A 13 8.87 8.10 4.41
N GLY A 14 8.86 8.66 5.63
CA GLY A 14 9.88 8.40 6.66
C GLY A 14 9.98 6.91 7.05
N GLN A 15 8.83 6.24 7.20
CA GLN A 15 8.78 4.80 7.47
C GLN A 15 9.43 4.01 6.33
N LEU A 16 9.10 4.33 5.08
CA LEU A 16 9.65 3.67 3.90
C LEU A 16 11.15 3.96 3.71
N VAL A 17 11.67 5.16 4.01
CA VAL A 17 13.13 5.41 4.02
C VAL A 17 13.85 4.44 4.96
N THR A 18 13.27 4.17 6.12
CA THR A 18 13.83 3.19 7.07
C THR A 18 13.81 1.77 6.48
N VAL A 19 12.71 1.38 5.84
CA VAL A 19 12.59 0.08 5.16
C VAL A 19 13.60 -0.05 4.03
N LYS A 20 13.81 0.98 3.20
CA LYS A 20 14.84 1.01 2.15
C LYS A 20 16.21 0.69 2.71
N LYS A 21 16.62 1.37 3.78
CA LYS A 21 17.94 1.17 4.41
C LYS A 21 18.15 -0.28 4.88
N LYS A 22 17.09 -0.88 5.44
CA LYS A 22 17.07 -2.26 5.97
C LYS A 22 17.05 -3.33 4.88
N THR A 23 16.28 -3.11 3.81
CA THR A 23 16.01 -4.12 2.76
C THR A 23 16.84 -3.95 1.50
N LYS A 24 17.47 -2.79 1.31
CA LYS A 24 18.19 -2.37 0.09
C LYS A 24 17.31 -2.30 -1.17
N ILE A 25 15.98 -2.22 -1.02
CA ILE A 25 15.05 -1.98 -2.12
C ILE A 25 14.85 -0.48 -2.29
N ASP A 26 15.44 0.12 -3.32
CA ASP A 26 15.39 1.57 -3.53
C ASP A 26 14.13 2.07 -4.23
N ASN A 27 13.34 1.18 -4.83
CA ASN A 27 12.19 1.59 -5.62
C ASN A 27 10.95 1.77 -4.73
N TRP A 28 10.40 3.00 -4.69
CA TRP A 28 9.21 3.32 -3.89
C TRP A 28 7.99 2.49 -4.29
N ASN A 29 7.75 2.33 -5.60
CA ASN A 29 6.63 1.53 -6.09
C ASN A 29 6.72 0.06 -5.63
N VAL A 30 7.92 -0.54 -5.59
CA VAL A 30 8.12 -1.90 -5.07
C VAL A 30 7.69 -1.98 -3.60
N LEU A 31 8.18 -1.09 -2.75
CA LEU A 31 7.83 -1.10 -1.32
C LEU A 31 6.35 -0.80 -1.08
N CYS A 32 5.75 0.11 -1.85
CA CYS A 32 4.33 0.40 -1.78
C CYS A 32 3.47 -0.80 -2.22
N ARG A 33 3.90 -1.59 -3.21
CA ARG A 33 3.22 -2.85 -3.60
C ARG A 33 3.29 -3.88 -2.48
N TRP A 34 4.46 -4.07 -1.85
CA TRP A 34 4.61 -4.93 -0.68
C TRP A 34 3.68 -4.49 0.46
N ALA A 35 3.68 -3.20 0.78
CA ALA A 35 2.81 -2.63 1.79
C ALA A 35 1.32 -2.90 1.51
N LEU A 36 0.87 -2.59 0.28
CA LEU A 36 -0.52 -2.82 -0.13
C LEU A 36 -0.91 -4.30 0.07
N MET A 37 -0.12 -5.23 -0.48
CA MET A 37 -0.42 -6.66 -0.40
C MET A 37 -0.39 -7.20 1.03
N LEU A 38 0.57 -6.74 1.84
CA LEU A 38 0.65 -7.10 3.26
C LEU A 38 -0.61 -6.65 4.01
N SER A 39 -1.11 -5.44 3.72
CA SER A 39 -2.35 -4.94 4.30
C SER A 39 -3.59 -5.70 3.81
N LEU A 40 -3.64 -6.10 2.54
CA LEU A 40 -4.77 -6.84 1.96
C LEU A 40 -4.85 -8.29 2.46
N LYS A 41 -3.71 -8.88 2.88
CA LYS A 41 -3.63 -10.22 3.51
C LYS A 41 -4.29 -10.25 4.90
N GLU A 42 -4.27 -9.14 5.64
CA GLU A 42 -4.74 -9.07 7.02
C GLU A 42 -6.28 -9.02 7.09
N GLU A 43 -6.92 -9.96 7.80
CA GLU A 43 -8.39 -10.09 7.82
C GLU A 43 -9.11 -8.87 8.37
N SER A 44 -8.50 -8.16 9.33
CA SER A 44 -9.09 -6.95 9.90
C SER A 44 -9.22 -5.84 8.86
N ILE A 45 -10.30 -5.06 8.97
CA ILE A 45 -10.51 -3.85 8.18
C ILE A 45 -9.54 -2.78 8.69
N PRO A 46 -8.84 -2.02 7.81
CA PRO A 46 -8.06 -0.87 8.26
C PRO A 46 -8.94 0.10 9.05
N PRO A 47 -8.51 0.58 10.23
CA PRO A 47 -9.25 1.62 10.93
C PRO A 47 -9.31 2.89 10.08
N HIS A 48 -10.39 3.67 10.26
CA HIS A 48 -10.48 5.00 9.68
C HIS A 48 -9.34 5.88 10.21
N GLU A 49 -8.65 6.58 9.31
CA GLU A 49 -7.59 7.55 9.63
C GLU A 49 -7.64 8.69 8.61
N ASP A 50 -7.59 9.93 9.09
CA ASP A 50 -7.50 11.14 8.26
C ASP A 50 -6.07 11.33 7.76
N ILE A 51 -5.74 10.61 6.68
CA ILE A 51 -4.40 10.61 6.11
C ILE A 51 -4.23 11.77 5.12
N ILE A 52 -3.41 12.75 5.53
CA ILE A 52 -2.94 13.85 4.70
C ILE A 52 -1.72 13.37 3.89
N THR A 53 -1.88 13.26 2.57
CA THR A 53 -0.81 12.83 1.65
C THR A 53 -0.05 14.04 1.09
N ASN A 54 0.77 14.65 1.94
CA ASN A 54 1.52 15.89 1.67
C ASN A 54 2.99 15.67 1.31
N SER A 55 3.42 14.43 1.07
CA SER A 55 4.83 14.19 0.71
C SER A 55 5.14 14.44 -0.75
N ASN A 56 6.42 14.61 -1.04
CA ASN A 56 6.92 14.67 -2.42
C ASN A 56 7.02 13.30 -3.11
N VAL A 57 6.64 12.20 -2.45
CA VAL A 57 6.63 10.87 -3.06
C VAL A 57 5.28 10.66 -3.73
N GLU A 58 5.31 10.75 -5.05
CA GLU A 58 4.17 10.58 -5.93
C GLU A 58 4.53 9.67 -7.11
N MET A 59 3.59 8.85 -7.54
CA MET A 59 3.69 8.05 -8.77
C MET A 59 2.31 7.83 -9.37
N THR A 60 2.24 7.69 -10.69
CA THR A 60 0.98 7.29 -11.34
C THR A 60 0.65 5.84 -10.98
N TRP A 61 -0.62 5.47 -11.03
CA TRP A 61 -1.07 4.09 -10.81
C TRP A 61 -0.38 3.09 -11.76
N LYS A 62 -0.14 3.53 -13.00
CA LYS A 62 0.61 2.74 -13.99
C LYS A 62 2.05 2.48 -13.57
N VAL A 63 2.75 3.47 -12.98
CA VAL A 63 4.09 3.28 -12.41
C VAL A 63 4.06 2.44 -11.13
N PHE A 64 3.01 2.60 -10.33
CA PHE A 64 2.79 1.81 -9.13
C PHE A 64 2.63 0.33 -9.46
N GLY A 65 1.72 -0.01 -10.38
CA GLY A 65 1.34 -1.39 -10.68
C GLY A 65 2.12 -2.06 -11.83
N GLY A 66 2.74 -1.27 -12.71
CA GLY A 66 3.39 -1.79 -13.92
C GLY A 66 2.41 -2.54 -14.82
N GLU A 67 2.85 -3.67 -15.37
CA GLU A 67 2.00 -4.59 -16.15
C GLU A 67 0.86 -5.21 -15.33
N PHE A 68 0.99 -5.23 -13.99
CA PHE A 68 0.00 -5.82 -13.07
C PHE A 68 -0.93 -4.78 -12.46
N SER A 69 -1.01 -3.55 -13.00
CA SER A 69 -1.85 -2.47 -12.46
C SER A 69 -3.31 -2.87 -12.28
N ASP A 70 -3.84 -3.63 -13.22
CA ASP A 70 -5.24 -4.06 -13.19
C ASP A 70 -5.47 -5.16 -12.14
N ILE A 71 -4.47 -6.00 -11.90
CA ILE A 71 -4.51 -7.03 -10.84
C ILE A 71 -4.54 -6.36 -9.48
N TYR A 72 -3.67 -5.38 -9.20
CA TYR A 72 -3.68 -4.67 -7.93
C TYR A 72 -5.02 -3.98 -7.67
N LEU A 73 -5.61 -3.39 -8.72
CA LEU A 73 -6.91 -2.73 -8.63
C LEU A 73 -8.05 -3.75 -8.40
N ALA A 74 -8.01 -4.89 -9.09
CA ALA A 74 -8.98 -5.96 -8.92
C ALA A 74 -8.94 -6.57 -7.51
N VAL A 75 -7.75 -6.82 -6.96
CA VAL A 75 -7.60 -7.35 -5.59
C VAL A 75 -8.10 -6.33 -4.56
N LEU A 76 -7.80 -5.04 -4.73
CA LEU A 76 -8.34 -3.99 -3.86
C LEU A 76 -9.88 -3.96 -3.91
N ARG A 77 -10.48 -3.98 -5.11
CA ARG A 77 -11.94 -4.02 -5.27
C ARG A 77 -12.56 -5.25 -4.63
N GLN A 78 -11.95 -6.42 -4.84
CA GLN A 78 -12.39 -7.66 -4.23
C GLN A 78 -12.33 -7.57 -2.70
N ARG A 79 -11.28 -6.94 -2.16
CA ARG A 79 -11.17 -6.73 -0.72
C ARG A 79 -12.26 -5.80 -0.18
N ILE A 80 -12.51 -4.66 -0.81
CA ILE A 80 -13.58 -3.73 -0.44
C ILE A 80 -14.94 -4.43 -0.47
N LYS A 81 -15.22 -5.21 -1.53
CA LYS A 81 -16.45 -6.00 -1.62
C LYS A 81 -16.58 -7.02 -0.49
N LYS A 82 -15.49 -7.67 -0.08
CA LYS A 82 -15.48 -8.62 1.04
C LYS A 82 -15.79 -7.92 2.36
N ASP A 83 -15.20 -6.74 2.60
CA ASP A 83 -15.32 -6.03 3.88
C ASP A 83 -16.68 -5.30 4.02
N PHE A 84 -17.25 -4.80 2.92
CA PHE A 84 -18.43 -3.92 2.95
C PHE A 84 -19.63 -4.42 2.13
N GLY A 85 -19.52 -5.57 1.47
CA GLY A 85 -20.58 -6.18 0.65
C GLY A 85 -20.82 -5.51 -0.71
N LYS A 86 -20.33 -4.29 -0.93
CA LYS A 86 -20.44 -3.52 -2.17
C LYS A 86 -19.16 -2.75 -2.47
N ILE A 87 -18.99 -2.36 -3.73
CA ILE A 87 -17.90 -1.47 -4.14
C ILE A 87 -18.50 -0.10 -4.40
N ASN A 88 -18.14 0.88 -3.58
CA ASN A 88 -18.38 2.28 -3.87
C ASN A 88 -17.15 2.83 -4.60
N GLU A 89 -17.30 3.15 -5.88
CA GLU A 89 -16.18 3.62 -6.72
C GLU A 89 -15.64 4.99 -6.28
N ASP A 90 -16.46 5.80 -5.59
CA ASP A 90 -16.05 7.10 -5.05
C ASP A 90 -15.14 6.97 -3.81
N GLU A 91 -15.22 5.85 -3.10
CA GLU A 91 -14.43 5.55 -1.90
C GLU A 91 -13.18 4.71 -2.19
N LEU A 92 -12.96 4.33 -3.45
CA LEU A 92 -11.85 3.47 -3.85
C LEU A 92 -10.49 4.04 -3.46
N ASN A 93 -10.26 5.33 -3.73
CA ASN A 93 -9.03 6.04 -3.35
C ASN A 93 -8.86 6.12 -1.83
N TYR A 94 -9.97 6.28 -1.10
CA TYR A 94 -9.95 6.33 0.35
C TYR A 94 -9.52 4.97 0.94
N HIS A 95 -10.15 3.87 0.53
CA HIS A 95 -9.77 2.53 1.00
C HIS A 95 -8.35 2.15 0.59
N PHE A 96 -7.94 2.48 -0.64
CA PHE A 96 -6.55 2.31 -1.07
C PHE A 96 -5.57 3.01 -0.11
N LYS A 97 -5.84 4.28 0.22
CA LYS A 97 -5.00 5.09 1.09
C LYS A 97 -4.86 4.46 2.47
N LEU A 98 -5.96 4.01 3.08
CA LEU A 98 -5.94 3.31 4.36
C LEU A 98 -5.11 2.03 4.29
N HIS A 99 -5.36 1.19 3.30
CA HIS A 99 -4.64 -0.08 3.15
C HIS A 99 -3.15 0.17 2.96
N LEU A 100 -2.76 1.11 2.09
CA LEU A 100 -1.37 1.41 1.81
C LEU A 100 -0.63 1.88 3.07
N HIS A 101 -1.20 2.82 3.83
CA HIS A 101 -0.52 3.39 5.01
C HIS A 101 -0.45 2.41 6.18
N ARG A 102 -1.50 1.61 6.40
CA ARG A 102 -1.46 0.47 7.33
C ARG A 102 -0.36 -0.51 6.93
N GLY A 103 -0.32 -0.86 5.65
CA GLY A 103 0.68 -1.75 5.06
C GLY A 103 2.11 -1.27 5.25
N ILE A 104 2.36 0.02 5.06
CA ILE A 104 3.68 0.64 5.29
C ILE A 104 4.08 0.53 6.77
N SER A 105 3.12 0.72 7.68
CA SER A 105 3.36 0.57 9.11
C SER A 105 3.71 -0.88 9.49
N TYR A 106 3.05 -1.87 8.88
CA TYR A 106 3.42 -3.28 9.05
C TYR A 106 4.78 -3.61 8.43
N LEU A 107 5.09 -3.03 7.28
CA LEU A 107 6.38 -3.24 6.61
C LEU A 107 7.52 -2.74 7.49
N LEU A 108 7.38 -1.56 8.11
CA LEU A 108 8.36 -1.02 9.04
C LEU A 108 8.61 -1.93 10.25
N SER A 109 7.54 -2.49 10.82
CA SER A 109 7.62 -3.31 12.03
C SER A 109 8.14 -4.72 11.75
N LYS A 110 7.73 -5.32 10.63
CA LYS A 110 8.04 -6.71 10.28
C LYS A 110 9.32 -6.88 9.44
N SER A 111 9.70 -5.89 8.62
CA SER A 111 10.84 -5.99 7.70
C SER A 111 12.14 -5.40 8.30
N LYS A 112 12.98 -6.28 8.88
CA LYS A 112 14.30 -5.92 9.44
C LYS A 112 15.45 -6.09 8.44
N SER A 113 15.30 -7.00 7.48
CA SER A 113 16.21 -7.26 6.35
C SER A 113 15.40 -7.74 5.13
N ILE A 114 16.08 -7.92 3.99
CA ILE A 114 15.48 -8.54 2.80
C ILE A 114 14.97 -9.96 3.08
N ASP A 115 15.68 -10.76 3.90
CA ASP A 115 15.27 -12.12 4.25
C ASP A 115 13.95 -12.13 5.03
N THR A 116 13.81 -11.20 5.98
CA THR A 116 12.54 -11.07 6.74
C THR A 116 11.40 -10.63 5.85
N LEU A 117 11.66 -9.80 4.82
CA LEU A 117 10.65 -9.38 3.87
C LEU A 117 10.13 -10.57 3.05
N ILE A 118 11.04 -11.40 2.54
CA ILE A 118 10.69 -12.61 1.77
C ILE A 118 9.84 -13.55 2.62
N LYS A 119 10.18 -13.73 3.90
CA LYS A 119 9.39 -14.56 4.83
C LYS A 119 7.95 -14.09 5.01
N LEU A 120 7.62 -12.82 4.75
CA LEU A 120 6.23 -12.32 4.83
C LEU A 120 5.36 -12.77 3.64
N SER A 121 5.97 -13.25 2.55
CA SER A 121 5.25 -13.75 1.38
C SER A 121 4.68 -15.15 1.57
N PHE A 122 5.27 -15.93 2.48
CA PHE A 122 4.79 -17.26 2.88
C PHE A 122 3.82 -17.17 4.06
#